data_AF-A0A380L4C1-F1
#
_entry.id   AF-A0A380L4C1-F1
#
_cell.length_a   1.000
_cell.length_b   1.000
_cell.length_c   1.000
_cell.angle_alpha   90.00
_cell.angle_beta   90.00
_cell.angle_gamma   90.00
#
_symmetry.space_group_name_H-M   'P 1'
#
loop_
_entity.id
_entity.type
_entity.pdbx_description
1 polymer ?
#
loop_
_entity_poly.entity_id
_entity_poly.type
_entity_poly.pdbx_seq_one_letter_code
_entity_poly.pdbx_strand_id
1 'polypeptide(L)'
;MLKAKVKILYCELLGESLKQQLIEQEIPQNEVAYYFDDDIRLISAPTISQILKGKRNISLDTVDALQETLELPNVKGVFFPNIDFCELLISQLTELLLTDGFSSTKELIQAKKKNIQQNLSALASALYDFFPDFPEEETSYQIADSLTEWLIEFVVLVAQL
;
A
#
# COMPACT_ATOMS: atom_id res chain seq x y z
N MET A 1 9.44 -15.45 -6.06
CA MET A 1 10.31 -14.32 -6.42
C MET A 1 9.51 -13.02 -6.53
N LEU A 2 8.45 -12.97 -7.36
CA LEU A 2 7.59 -11.78 -7.51
C LEU A 2 6.87 -11.36 -6.22
N LYS A 3 6.18 -12.28 -5.52
CA LYS A 3 5.47 -12.01 -4.26
C LYS A 3 6.32 -11.28 -3.21
N ALA A 4 7.57 -11.71 -3.02
CA ALA A 4 8.49 -11.05 -2.08
C ALA A 4 8.87 -9.63 -2.53
N LYS A 5 9.04 -9.41 -3.83
CA LYS A 5 9.33 -8.08 -4.40
C LYS A 5 8.14 -7.13 -4.30
N VAL A 6 6.92 -7.62 -4.56
CA VAL A 6 5.67 -6.86 -4.36
C VAL A 6 5.56 -6.40 -2.91
N LYS A 7 5.84 -7.29 -1.95
CA LYS A 7 5.81 -6.97 -0.52
C LYS A 7 6.80 -5.87 -0.14
N ILE A 8 8.06 -6.00 -0.57
CA ILE A 8 9.08 -4.98 -0.30
C ILE A 8 8.66 -3.64 -0.90
N LEU A 9 8.30 -3.63 -2.19
CA LEU A 9 7.88 -2.44 -2.90
C LEU A 9 6.69 -1.75 -2.21
N TYR A 10 5.64 -2.50 -1.90
CA TYR A 10 4.46 -1.97 -1.24
C TYR A 10 4.79 -1.37 0.13
N CYS A 11 5.56 -2.08 0.97
CA CYS A 11 5.92 -1.58 2.29
C CYS A 11 6.80 -0.32 2.23
N GLU A 12 7.72 -0.23 1.27
CA GLU A 12 8.55 0.96 1.07
C GLU A 12 7.72 2.18 0.64
N LEU A 13 6.82 2.01 -0.34
CA LEU A 13 5.93 3.09 -0.78
C LEU A 13 4.98 3.51 0.34
N LEU A 14 4.40 2.55 1.04
CA LEU A 14 3.47 2.81 2.15
C LEU A 14 4.19 3.54 3.29
N GLY A 15 5.38 3.08 3.66
CA GLY A 15 6.18 3.69 4.71
C GLY A 15 6.52 5.16 4.41
N GLU A 16 6.90 5.47 3.17
CA GLU A 16 7.19 6.85 2.78
C GLU A 16 5.91 7.71 2.74
N SER A 17 4.79 7.17 2.27
CA SER A 17 3.51 7.90 2.27
C SER A 17 3.04 8.24 3.70
N LEU A 18 3.09 7.29 4.62
CA LEU A 18 2.77 7.53 6.03
C LEU A 18 3.72 8.55 6.66
N LYS A 19 5.00 8.51 6.31
CA LYS A 19 6.00 9.47 6.79
C LYS A 19 5.68 10.88 6.32
N GLN A 20 5.24 11.04 5.07
CA GLN A 20 4.82 12.33 4.54
C GLN A 20 3.61 12.87 5.31
N GLN A 21 2.58 12.05 5.53
CA GLN A 21 1.41 12.45 6.31
C GLN A 21 1.76 12.89 7.74
N LEU A 22 2.61 12.14 8.45
CA LEU A 22 3.06 12.52 9.79
C LEU A 22 3.82 13.87 9.78
N ILE A 23 4.66 14.11 8.77
CA ILE A 23 5.39 15.38 8.64
C ILE A 23 4.43 16.54 8.34
N GLU A 24 3.48 16.34 7.43
CA GLU A 24 2.50 17.35 7.02
C GLU A 24 1.57 17.76 8.17
N GLN A 25 1.25 16.83 9.06
CA GLN A 25 0.45 17.07 10.26
C GLN A 25 1.29 17.47 11.48
N GLU A 26 2.61 17.62 11.33
CA GLU A 26 3.55 17.93 12.41
C GLU A 26 3.54 16.91 13.58
N ILE A 27 3.19 15.65 13.30
CA ILE A 27 3.09 14.58 14.29
C ILE A 27 4.45 13.87 14.49
N PRO A 28 5.04 13.91 15.69
CA PRO A 28 6.25 13.17 16.01
C PRO A 28 6.03 11.65 16.00
N GLN A 29 7.03 10.90 15.54
CA GLN A 29 6.96 9.41 15.47
C GLN A 29 6.73 8.73 16.83
N ASN A 30 7.11 9.39 17.92
CA ASN A 30 6.93 8.90 19.29
C ASN A 30 5.55 9.22 19.89
N GLU A 31 4.64 9.80 19.11
CA GLU A 31 3.27 10.13 19.53
C GLU A 31 2.23 9.19 18.91
N VAL A 32 2.65 8.24 18.08
CA VAL A 32 1.75 7.22 17.53
C VAL A 32 1.27 6.29 18.66
N ALA A 33 -0.02 6.38 18.96
CA ALA A 33 -0.67 5.67 20.07
C ALA A 33 -2.04 5.13 19.65
N TYR A 34 -2.54 4.14 20.39
CA TYR A 34 -3.92 3.69 20.31
C TYR A 34 -4.53 3.59 21.71
N TYR A 35 -5.85 3.71 21.79
CA TYR A 35 -6.60 3.46 23.02
C TYR A 35 -6.96 1.98 23.14
N PHE A 36 -6.66 1.38 24.30
CA PHE A 36 -7.07 0.01 24.62
C PHE A 36 -7.49 -0.07 26.08
N ASP A 37 -8.77 -0.38 26.33
CA ASP A 37 -9.33 -0.58 27.67
C ASP A 37 -9.03 0.61 28.62
N ASP A 38 -9.38 1.82 28.16
CA ASP A 38 -9.13 3.12 28.83
C ASP A 38 -7.64 3.49 29.04
N ASP A 39 -6.70 2.68 28.58
CA ASP A 39 -5.26 2.96 28.61
C ASP A 39 -4.73 3.43 27.24
N ILE A 40 -3.82 4.41 27.28
CA ILE A 40 -3.07 4.85 26.09
C ILE A 40 -1.85 3.94 25.91
N ARG A 41 -1.77 3.27 24.76
CA ARG A 41 -0.65 2.42 24.39
C ARG A 41 0.15 3.05 23.26
N LEU A 42 1.41 3.39 23.56
CA LEU A 42 2.34 3.95 22.58
C LEU A 42 3.00 2.86 21.75
N ILE A 43 3.01 3.03 20.43
CA ILE A 43 3.89 2.26 19.56
C ILE A 43 5.30 2.86 19.69
N SER A 44 6.29 2.02 20.02
CA SER A 44 7.64 2.52 20.23
C SER A 44 8.18 3.24 18.97
N ALA A 45 8.82 4.41 19.15
CA ALA A 45 9.39 5.18 18.05
C ALA A 45 10.35 4.37 17.14
N PRO A 46 11.17 3.42 17.64
CA PRO A 46 11.95 2.54 16.77
C PRO A 46 11.09 1.66 15.86
N THR A 47 9.95 1.16 16.34
CA THR A 47 9.00 0.38 15.53
C THR A 47 8.42 1.25 14.41
N ILE A 48 7.89 2.44 14.73
CA ILE A 48 7.40 3.39 13.74
C ILE A 48 8.49 3.74 12.74
N SER A 49 9.70 4.05 13.19
CA SER A 49 10.83 4.37 12.31
C SER A 49 11.16 3.24 11.32
N GLN A 50 11.03 1.96 11.70
CA GLN A 50 11.25 0.85 10.77
C GLN A 50 10.08 0.67 9.79
N ILE A 51 8.84 0.91 10.22
CA ILE A 51 7.65 0.90 9.35
C ILE A 51 7.77 2.00 8.29
N LEU A 52 8.09 3.23 8.70
CA LEU A 52 8.25 4.36 7.79
C LEU A 52 9.40 4.18 6.79
N LYS A 53 10.33 3.28 7.06
CA LYS A 53 11.40 2.87 6.13
C LYS A 53 11.02 1.69 5.25
N GLY A 54 9.79 1.16 5.36
CA GLY A 54 9.34 -0.06 4.69
C GLY A 54 9.99 -1.35 5.17
N LYS A 55 10.73 -1.32 6.28
CA LYS A 55 11.55 -2.44 6.77
C LYS A 55 10.82 -3.36 7.73
N ARG A 56 9.60 -3.01 8.13
CA ARG A 56 8.82 -3.74 9.13
C ARG A 56 7.35 -3.78 8.74
N ASN A 57 6.70 -4.90 9.07
CA ASN A 57 5.26 -5.06 8.98
C ASN A 57 4.52 -4.02 9.83
N ILE A 58 3.37 -3.55 9.36
CA ILE A 58 2.39 -2.87 10.20
C ILE A 58 1.50 -3.95 10.80
N SER A 59 1.49 -4.10 12.13
CA SER A 59 0.60 -5.03 12.82
C SER A 59 -0.78 -4.40 13.03
N LEU A 60 -1.79 -5.21 13.37
CA LEU A 60 -3.14 -4.75 13.73
C LEU A 60 -3.12 -3.55 14.69
N ASP A 61 -2.52 -3.71 15.88
CA ASP A 61 -2.38 -2.61 16.85
C ASP A 61 -1.73 -1.34 16.29
N THR A 62 -0.80 -1.49 15.33
CA THR A 62 -0.13 -0.33 14.73
C THR A 62 -0.98 0.32 13.65
N VAL A 63 -1.79 -0.46 12.92
CA VAL A 63 -2.77 0.08 11.97
C VAL A 63 -3.79 0.91 12.72
N ASP A 64 -4.35 0.39 13.81
CA ASP A 64 -5.32 1.11 14.64
C ASP A 64 -4.71 2.40 15.19
N ALA A 65 -3.49 2.31 15.74
CA ALA A 65 -2.75 3.48 16.24
C ALA A 65 -2.52 4.54 15.14
N LEU A 66 -2.12 4.12 13.93
CA LEU A 66 -1.91 5.03 12.81
C LEU A 66 -3.22 5.63 12.31
N GLN A 67 -4.30 4.85 12.27
CA GLN A 67 -5.61 5.36 11.88
C GLN A 67 -6.07 6.46 12.82
N GLU A 68 -6.01 6.22 14.13
CA GLU A 68 -6.40 7.20 15.15
C GLU A 68 -5.49 8.43 15.11
N THR A 69 -4.16 8.23 15.07
CA THR A 69 -3.17 9.31 15.08
C THR A 69 -3.30 10.23 13.87
N LEU A 70 -3.60 9.68 12.69
CA LEU A 70 -3.76 10.43 11.44
C LEU A 70 -5.20 10.91 11.20
N GLU A 71 -6.11 10.70 12.16
CA GLU A 71 -7.53 11.03 12.09
C GLU A 71 -8.22 10.45 10.83
N LEU A 72 -7.83 9.24 10.45
CA LEU A 72 -8.34 8.59 9.24
C LEU A 72 -9.72 7.96 9.50
N PRO A 73 -10.65 8.04 8.51
CA PRO A 73 -12.01 7.56 8.69
C PRO A 73 -12.12 6.05 8.84
N ASN A 74 -11.13 5.30 8.34
CA ASN A 74 -11.08 3.84 8.39
C ASN A 74 -9.63 3.35 8.19
N VAL A 75 -9.40 2.07 8.51
CA VAL A 75 -8.10 1.40 8.39
C VAL A 75 -7.59 1.33 6.94
N LYS A 76 -8.48 1.33 5.93
CA LYS A 76 -8.08 1.37 4.52
C LYS A 76 -7.27 2.64 4.23
N GLY A 77 -7.59 3.77 4.85
CA GLY A 77 -6.79 5.00 4.73
C GLY A 77 -5.35 4.84 5.22
N VAL A 78 -5.05 3.85 6.08
CA VAL A 78 -3.67 3.54 6.46
C VAL A 78 -3.00 2.74 5.33
N PHE A 79 -3.63 1.68 4.82
CA PHE A 79 -3.04 0.78 3.83
C PHE A 79 -2.99 1.35 2.40
N PHE A 80 -3.96 2.20 2.06
CA PHE A 80 -4.09 2.88 0.78
C PHE A 80 -4.42 4.36 1.06
N PRO A 81 -3.41 5.19 1.39
CA PRO A 81 -3.62 6.58 1.81
C PRO A 81 -4.51 7.43 0.92
N ASN A 82 -4.36 7.31 -0.40
CA ASN A 82 -5.15 8.05 -1.38
C ASN A 82 -4.99 7.44 -2.79
N ILE A 83 -5.67 8.04 -3.76
CA ILE A 83 -5.58 7.63 -5.17
C ILE A 83 -4.19 7.88 -5.75
N ASP A 84 -3.51 8.98 -5.39
CA ASP A 84 -2.16 9.28 -5.89
C ASP A 84 -1.15 8.21 -5.47
N PHE A 85 -1.27 7.68 -4.24
CA PHE A 85 -0.52 6.52 -3.77
C PHE A 85 -0.80 5.29 -4.64
N CYS A 86 -2.08 5.04 -4.97
CA CYS A 86 -2.46 3.93 -5.85
C CYS A 86 -1.90 4.10 -7.26
N GLU A 87 -1.89 5.30 -7.83
CA GLU A 87 -1.28 5.59 -9.14
C GLU A 87 0.23 5.30 -9.14
N LEU A 88 0.92 5.73 -8.08
CA LEU A 88 2.34 5.43 -7.88
C LEU A 88 2.58 3.92 -7.76
N LEU A 89 1.76 3.24 -6.95
CA LEU A 89 1.86 1.80 -6.75
C LEU A 89 1.64 1.03 -8.06
N ILE A 90 0.61 1.37 -8.85
CA ILE A 90 0.37 0.78 -10.16
C ILE A 90 1.55 0.99 -11.10
N SER A 91 2.12 2.20 -11.12
CA SER A 91 3.28 2.51 -11.96
C SER A 91 4.48 1.64 -11.58
N GLN A 92 4.77 1.49 -10.29
CA GLN A 92 5.89 0.68 -9.81
C GLN A 92 5.65 -0.83 -10.02
N LEU A 93 4.41 -1.31 -9.82
CA LEU A 93 4.04 -2.70 -10.10
C LEU A 93 4.16 -3.01 -11.60
N THR A 94 3.81 -2.07 -12.47
CA THR A 94 3.96 -2.20 -13.93
C THR A 94 5.43 -2.42 -14.31
N GLU A 95 6.34 -1.61 -13.77
CA GLU A 95 7.79 -1.78 -14.00
C GLU A 95 8.34 -3.07 -13.37
N LEU A 96 7.81 -3.48 -12.21
CA LEU A 96 8.13 -4.76 -11.60
C LEU A 96 7.68 -5.94 -12.48
N LEU A 97 6.51 -5.87 -13.11
CA LEU A 97 6.03 -6.91 -14.03
C LEU A 97 6.86 -6.95 -15.32
N LEU A 98 7.31 -5.81 -15.83
CA LEU A 98 8.23 -5.75 -16.98
C LEU A 98 9.59 -6.40 -16.70
N THR A 99 10.05 -6.40 -15.45
CA THR A 99 11.36 -6.95 -15.07
C THR A 99 11.28 -8.38 -14.54
N ASP A 100 10.28 -8.69 -13.72
CA ASP A 100 10.14 -9.94 -12.95
C ASP A 100 8.89 -10.77 -13.29
N GLY A 101 8.01 -10.26 -14.15
CA GLY A 101 6.84 -11.00 -14.62
C GLY A 101 7.16 -12.18 -15.53
N PHE A 102 6.16 -13.02 -15.76
CA PHE A 102 6.21 -14.08 -16.78
C PHE A 102 6.35 -13.46 -18.18
N SER A 103 6.90 -14.22 -19.13
CA SER A 103 7.17 -13.71 -20.50
C SER A 103 5.91 -13.14 -21.17
N SER A 104 4.79 -13.86 -21.11
CA SER A 104 3.51 -13.40 -21.66
C SER A 104 2.99 -12.13 -20.99
N THR A 105 3.12 -12.02 -19.66
CA THR A 105 2.76 -10.81 -18.92
C THR A 105 3.64 -9.63 -19.35
N LYS A 106 4.95 -9.83 -19.46
CA LYS A 106 5.89 -8.80 -19.93
C LYS A 106 5.54 -8.27 -21.31
N GLU A 107 5.28 -9.18 -22.26
CA GLU A 107 4.87 -8.83 -23.62
C GLU A 107 3.58 -8.01 -23.63
N LEU A 108 2.58 -8.41 -22.84
CA LEU A 108 1.32 -7.68 -22.70
C LEU A 108 1.55 -6.28 -22.10
N ILE A 109 2.21 -6.19 -20.96
CA ILE A 109 2.48 -4.91 -20.29
C ILE A 109 3.27 -3.98 -21.21
N GLN A 110 4.28 -4.50 -21.92
CA GLN A 110 5.07 -3.71 -22.87
C GLN A 110 4.22 -3.21 -24.04
N ALA A 111 3.35 -4.05 -24.60
CA ALA A 111 2.46 -3.67 -25.70
C ALA A 111 1.41 -2.63 -25.28
N LYS A 112 0.96 -2.68 -24.01
CA LYS A 112 -0.07 -1.80 -23.46
C LYS A 112 0.49 -0.62 -22.65
N LYS A 113 1.81 -0.42 -22.59
CA LYS A 113 2.46 0.59 -21.73
C LYS A 113 1.85 1.99 -21.86
N LYS A 114 1.60 2.45 -23.09
CA LYS A 114 0.95 3.75 -23.35
C LYS A 114 -0.50 3.78 -22.84
N ASN A 115 -1.26 2.72 -23.09
CA ASN A 115 -2.65 2.61 -22.62
C ASN A 115 -2.72 2.58 -21.09
N ILE A 116 -1.79 1.89 -20.42
CA ILE A 116 -1.68 1.89 -18.95
C ILE A 116 -1.49 3.33 -18.43
N GLN A 117 -0.52 4.07 -19.00
CA GLN A 117 -0.28 5.46 -18.62
C GLN A 117 -1.49 6.36 -18.84
N GLN A 118 -2.21 6.17 -19.95
CA GLN A 118 -3.42 6.96 -20.26
C GLN A 118 -4.61 6.63 -19.36
N ASN A 119 -4.64 5.43 -18.77
CA ASN A 119 -5.73 4.96 -17.91
C ASN A 119 -5.28 4.78 -16.45
N LEU A 120 -4.18 5.41 -16.04
CA LEU A 120 -3.56 5.19 -14.74
C LEU A 120 -4.52 5.48 -13.58
N SER A 121 -5.24 6.60 -13.63
CA SER A 121 -6.22 6.97 -12.60
C SER A 121 -7.39 5.99 -12.50
N ALA A 122 -7.84 5.42 -13.64
CA ALA A 122 -8.89 4.41 -13.65
C ALA A 122 -8.41 3.08 -13.05
N LEU A 123 -7.18 2.67 -13.37
CA LEU A 123 -6.55 1.48 -12.79
C LEU A 123 -6.30 1.65 -11.28
N ALA A 124 -5.87 2.85 -10.86
CA ALA A 124 -5.68 3.19 -9.45
C ALA A 124 -7.01 3.19 -8.69
N SER A 125 -8.08 3.71 -9.29
CA SER A 125 -9.42 3.62 -8.71
C SER A 125 -9.88 2.17 -8.58
N ALA A 126 -9.66 1.34 -9.60
CA ALA A 126 -9.99 -0.08 -9.54
C ALA A 126 -9.20 -0.84 -8.45
N LEU A 127 -7.93 -0.49 -8.22
CA LEU A 127 -7.14 -1.02 -7.10
C LEU A 127 -7.71 -0.54 -5.76
N TYR A 128 -7.99 0.75 -5.65
CA TYR A 128 -8.52 1.33 -4.43
C TYR A 128 -9.88 0.70 -4.06
N ASP A 129 -10.76 0.52 -5.03
CA ASP A 129 -12.11 -0.04 -4.84
C ASP A 129 -12.11 -1.56 -4.60
N PHE A 130 -11.03 -2.26 -4.99
CA PHE A 130 -10.89 -3.69 -4.70
C PHE A 130 -10.78 -3.95 -3.20
N PHE A 131 -10.12 -3.07 -2.45
CA PHE A 131 -10.04 -3.18 -1.00
C PHE A 131 -11.20 -2.41 -0.34
N PRO A 132 -12.01 -3.06 0.52
CA PRO A 132 -13.08 -2.38 1.23
C PRO A 132 -12.52 -1.44 2.29
N ASP A 133 -13.35 -0.52 2.79
CA ASP A 133 -12.96 0.43 3.86
C ASP A 133 -12.42 -0.26 5.12
N PHE A 134 -12.90 -1.48 5.38
CA PHE A 134 -12.45 -2.37 6.45
C PHE A 134 -12.00 -3.70 5.83
N PRO A 135 -10.75 -3.79 5.33
CA PRO A 135 -10.19 -5.01 4.77
C PRO A 135 -10.11 -6.12 5.83
N GLU A 136 -10.19 -7.37 5.38
CA GLU A 136 -9.99 -8.54 6.25
C GLU A 136 -8.51 -8.69 6.65
N GLU A 137 -7.60 -8.05 5.91
CA GLU A 137 -6.18 -8.10 6.15
C GLU A 137 -5.75 -7.30 7.40
N GLU A 138 -5.26 -8.06 8.37
CA GLU A 138 -4.64 -7.64 9.64
C GLU A 138 -3.48 -6.63 9.53
N THR A 139 -2.71 -6.76 8.44
CA THR A 139 -1.33 -6.29 8.40
C THR A 139 -0.89 -5.88 7.00
N SER A 140 0.13 -5.03 6.90
CA SER A 140 0.68 -4.61 5.60
C SER A 140 1.26 -5.79 4.81
N TYR A 141 1.71 -6.85 5.48
CA TYR A 141 2.17 -8.08 4.84
C TYR A 141 1.04 -8.93 4.27
N GLN A 142 -0.14 -8.94 4.88
CA GLN A 142 -1.33 -9.58 4.32
C GLN A 142 -1.87 -8.76 3.14
N ILE A 143 -1.93 -7.42 3.26
CA ILE A 143 -2.30 -6.56 2.13
C ILE A 143 -1.37 -6.79 0.93
N ALA A 144 -0.06 -6.90 1.14
CA ALA A 144 0.88 -7.22 0.07
C ALA A 144 0.64 -8.60 -0.58
N ASP A 145 0.16 -9.57 0.20
CA ASP A 145 -0.19 -10.89 -0.30
C ASP A 145 -1.45 -10.81 -1.16
N SER A 146 -2.50 -10.13 -0.70
CA SER A 146 -3.74 -9.87 -1.47
C SER A 146 -3.49 -9.01 -2.70
N LEU A 147 -2.58 -8.04 -2.63
CA LEU A 147 -2.13 -7.26 -3.77
C LEU A 147 -1.48 -8.15 -4.84
N THR A 148 -0.74 -9.19 -4.42
CA THR A 148 -0.17 -10.16 -5.37
C THR A 148 -1.25 -10.97 -6.07
N GLU A 149 -2.37 -11.27 -5.41
CA GLU A 149 -3.52 -11.93 -6.00
C GLU A 149 -4.26 -10.98 -6.95
N TRP A 150 -4.47 -9.73 -6.53
CA TRP A 150 -5.05 -8.67 -7.34
C TRP A 150 -4.28 -8.39 -8.64
N LEU A 151 -2.97 -8.65 -8.69
CA LEU A 151 -2.18 -8.52 -9.92
C LEU A 151 -2.72 -9.40 -11.07
N ILE A 152 -3.44 -10.49 -10.78
CA ILE A 152 -4.13 -11.28 -11.81
C ILE A 152 -5.20 -10.41 -12.49
N GLU A 153 -6.01 -9.71 -11.70
CA GLU A 153 -7.06 -8.84 -12.20
C GLU A 153 -6.52 -7.57 -12.85
N PHE A 154 -5.41 -7.05 -12.33
CA PHE A 154 -4.66 -6.01 -13.01
C PHE A 154 -4.27 -6.41 -14.43
N VAL A 155 -3.72 -7.62 -14.62
CA VAL A 155 -3.34 -8.13 -15.94
C VAL A 155 -4.56 -8.29 -16.86
N VAL A 156 -5.70 -8.73 -16.32
CA VAL A 156 -6.97 -8.81 -17.07
C VAL A 156 -7.44 -7.42 -17.50
N LEU A 157 -7.42 -6.43 -16.59
CA LEU A 157 -7.78 -5.04 -16.91
C LEU A 157 -6.87 -4.48 -18.01
N VAL A 158 -5.56 -4.68 -17.90
CA VAL A 158 -4.60 -4.23 -18.92
C VAL A 158 -4.85 -4.89 -20.29
N ALA A 159 -5.25 -6.15 -20.31
CA ALA A 159 -5.59 -6.84 -21.57
C ALA A 159 -6.80 -6.21 -22.28
N GLN A 160 -7.70 -5.56 -21.54
CA GLN A 160 -8.93 -4.93 -22.04
C GLN A 160 -8.73 -3.46 -22.48
N LEU A 161 -7.62 -2.81 -22.09
CA LEU A 161 -7.26 -1.44 -22.52
C LEU A 161 -6.90 -1.34 -24.00
#